data_AF-A0A521I977-F1
#
_entry.id   AF-A0A521I977-F1
#
_cell.length_a   1.000
_cell.length_b   1.000
_cell.length_c   1.000
_cell.angle_alpha   90.00
_cell.angle_beta   90.00
_cell.angle_gamma   90.00
#
_symmetry.space_group_name_H-M   'P 1'
#
loop_
_entity.id
_entity.type
_entity.pdbx_description
1 polymer ?
#
loop_
_entity_poly.entity_id
_entity_poly.type
_entity_poly.pdbx_seq_one_letter_code
_entity_poly.pdbx_strand_id
1 'polypeptide(L)' 'MNPPRLVKWQYDELNAQYGNTPPLHDGWSASGEHYILFGLLKTFGFNPLSREEPMDLAEELLAEGWRDE' A
#
# COMPACT_ATOMS: atom_id res chain seq x y z
N MET A 1 -9.43 17.70 -5.87
CA MET A 1 -10.10 16.55 -5.22
C MET A 1 -9.19 16.11 -4.09
N ASN A 2 -9.70 15.94 -2.86
CA ASN A 2 -8.90 15.31 -1.82
C ASN A 2 -8.62 13.86 -2.24
N PRO A 3 -7.38 13.36 -2.14
CA PRO A 3 -7.10 11.96 -2.38
C PRO A 3 -8.00 11.09 -1.47
N PRO A 4 -8.42 9.90 -1.95
CA PRO A 4 -9.26 9.03 -1.15
C PRO A 4 -8.47 8.55 0.07
N ARG A 5 -8.87 9.03 1.25
CA ARG A 5 -8.31 8.56 2.52
C ARG A 5 -8.88 7.20 2.88
N LEU A 6 -8.02 6.34 3.44
CA LEU A 6 -8.40 5.06 4.00
C LEU A 6 -9.39 5.24 5.14
N VAL A 7 -10.32 4.30 5.31
CA VAL A 7 -11.03 4.15 6.59
C VAL A 7 -10.16 3.36 7.58
N LYS A 8 -10.45 3.42 8.88
CA LYS A 8 -9.56 2.90 9.93
C LYS A 8 -9.12 1.45 9.70
N TRP A 9 -10.05 0.56 9.34
CA TRP A 9 -9.71 -0.86 9.13
C TRP A 9 -8.81 -1.07 7.91
N GLN A 10 -8.97 -0.27 6.85
CA GLN A 10 -8.08 -0.33 5.69
C GLN A 10 -6.69 0.18 6.03
N TYR A 11 -6.60 1.23 6.86
CA TYR A 11 -5.33 1.74 7.37
C TYR A 11 -4.58 0.68 8.16
N ASP A 12 -5.25 0.01 9.10
CA ASP A 12 -4.62 -1.00 9.95
C ASP A 12 -4.11 -2.20 9.13
N GLU A 13 -4.92 -2.66 8.17
CA GLU A 13 -4.55 -3.75 7.27
C GLU A 13 -3.39 -3.34 6.35
N LEU A 14 -3.43 -2.12 5.77
CA LEU A 14 -2.34 -1.61 4.94
C LEU A 14 -1.04 -1.47 5.73
N ASN A 15 -1.10 -0.93 6.95
CA ASN A 15 0.06 -0.73 7.81
C ASN A 15 0.71 -2.07 8.17
N ALA A 16 -0.10 -3.08 8.48
CA ALA A 16 0.39 -4.43 8.74
C ALA A 16 1.06 -5.04 7.49
N GLN A 17 0.43 -4.96 6.32
CA GLN A 17 1.00 -5.50 5.10
C GLN A 17 2.27 -4.74 4.66
N TYR A 18 2.28 -3.41 4.75
CA TYR A 18 3.44 -2.58 4.44
C TYR A 18 4.63 -2.94 5.34
N GLY A 19 4.41 -3.08 6.66
CA GLY A 19 5.46 -3.51 7.60
C GLY A 19 6.01 -4.92 7.34
N ASN A 20 5.22 -5.79 6.69
CA ASN A 20 5.65 -7.12 6.27
C ASN A 20 6.32 -7.13 4.88
N THR A 21 6.24 -6.03 4.12
CA THR A 21 6.76 -5.97 2.75
C THR A 21 8.19 -5.42 2.78
N PRO A 22 9.20 -6.20 2.39
CA PRO A 22 10.57 -5.74 2.38
C PRO A 22 10.78 -4.65 1.32
N PRO A 23 11.67 -3.67 1.55
CA PRO A 23 12.01 -2.67 0.55
C PRO A 23 12.61 -3.33 -0.70
N LEU A 24 12.30 -2.76 -1.87
CA LEU A 24 12.95 -3.18 -3.12
C LEU A 24 14.41 -2.72 -3.08
N HIS A 25 15.32 -3.65 -2.79
CA HIS A 25 16.74 -3.41 -3.01
C HIS A 25 17.08 -3.63 -4.49
N ASP A 26 17.89 -2.73 -5.05
CA ASP A 26 18.32 -2.75 -6.45
C ASP A 26 18.79 -4.15 -6.87
N GLY A 27 17.97 -4.81 -7.69
CA GLY A 27 18.30 -6.10 -8.31
C GLY A 27 17.65 -7.34 -7.71
N TRP A 28 16.84 -7.24 -6.64
CA TRP A 28 16.07 -8.38 -6.14
C TRP A 28 14.68 -8.47 -6.79
N SER A 29 14.26 -9.68 -7.13
CA SER A 29 12.88 -9.95 -7.53
C SER A 29 11.94 -9.50 -6.42
N ALA A 30 10.96 -8.65 -6.75
CA ALA A 30 9.91 -8.26 -5.82
C ALA A 30 9.36 -9.53 -5.14
N SER A 31 9.44 -9.55 -3.83
CA SER A 31 9.06 -10.72 -3.04
C SER A 31 7.54 -10.95 -3.13
N GLY A 32 7.04 -12.12 -2.71
CA GLY A 32 5.61 -12.42 -2.78
C GLY A 32 4.74 -11.38 -2.06
N GLU A 33 5.28 -10.75 -1.03
CA GLU A 33 4.70 -9.69 -0.22
C GLU A 33 4.37 -8.43 -1.04
N HIS A 34 5.15 -8.10 -2.08
CA HIS A 34 4.84 -6.99 -2.99
C HIS A 34 3.57 -7.25 -3.79
N TYR A 35 3.36 -8.49 -4.24
CA TYR A 35 2.14 -8.86 -4.95
C TYR A 35 0.92 -8.85 -4.02
N ILE A 36 1.11 -9.21 -2.75
CA ILE A 36 0.05 -9.11 -1.73
C ILE A 36 -0.30 -7.64 -1.50
N LEU A 37 0.70 -6.77 -1.32
CA LEU A 37 0.49 -5.33 -1.16
C LEU A 37 -0.22 -4.71 -2.37
N PHE A 38 0.21 -5.06 -3.59
CA PHE A 38 -0.46 -4.65 -4.83
C PHE A 38 -1.93 -5.09 -4.86
N GLY A 39 -2.22 -6.35 -4.52
CA GLY A 39 -3.57 -6.88 -4.45
C GLY A 39 -4.43 -6.16 -3.41
N LEU A 40 -3.86 -5.87 -2.23
CA LEU A 40 -4.52 -5.17 -1.16
C LEU A 40 -4.93 -3.74 -1.56
N LEU A 41 -4.01 -2.99 -2.16
CA LEU A 41 -4.26 -1.64 -2.68
C LEU A 41 -5.40 -1.64 -3.71
N LYS A 42 -5.46 -2.65 -4.60
CA LYS A 42 -6.56 -2.82 -5.55
C LYS A 42 -7.90 -3.11 -4.89
N THR A 43 -7.92 -3.90 -3.82
CA THR A 43 -9.14 -4.12 -3.02
C THR A 43 -9.64 -2.82 -2.37
N PHE A 44 -8.74 -1.90 -2.02
CA PHE A 44 -9.09 -0.59 -1.50
C PHE A 44 -9.46 0.45 -2.57
N GLY A 45 -9.37 0.07 -3.86
CA GLY A 45 -9.73 0.94 -4.99
C GLY A 45 -8.57 1.79 -5.52
N PHE A 46 -7.34 1.55 -5.04
CA PHE A 46 -6.14 2.15 -5.62
C PHE A 46 -5.58 1.26 -6.72
N ASN A 47 -5.06 1.84 -7.79
CA ASN A 47 -4.56 1.07 -8.92
C ASN A 47 -3.10 1.42 -9.21
N PRO A 48 -2.14 0.78 -8.52
CA PRO A 48 -0.74 0.92 -8.86
C PRO A 48 -0.53 0.51 -10.32
N LEU A 49 0.22 1.32 -11.07
CA LEU A 49 0.49 1.16 -12.50
C LEU A 49 1.77 0.37 -12.76
N SER A 50 2.64 0.26 -11.76
CA SER A 50 3.88 -0.51 -11.83
C SER A 50 4.07 -1.42 -10.62
N ARG A 51 5.15 -2.20 -10.64
CA ARG A 51 5.51 -3.14 -9.57
C ARG A 51 6.17 -2.43 -8.39
N GLU A 52 6.82 -1.31 -8.64
CA GLU A 52 7.55 -0.51 -7.64
C GLU A 52 6.62 0.45 -6.88
N GLU A 53 5.57 0.93 -7.53
CA GLU A 53 4.59 1.90 -7.00
C GLU A 53 3.76 1.46 -5.77
N PRO A 54 3.50 0.17 -5.48
CA PRO A 54 2.75 -0.24 -4.30
C PRO A 54 3.37 0.23 -2.99
N MET A 55 4.71 0.26 -2.90
CA MET A 55 5.39 0.73 -1.68
C MET A 55 5.23 2.23 -1.49
N ASP A 56 5.49 3.00 -2.55
CA ASP A 56 5.39 4.46 -2.53
C ASP A 56 3.95 4.90 -2.21
N LEU A 57 2.97 4.29 -2.90
CA LEU A 57 1.56 4.58 -2.66
C LEU A 57 1.09 4.16 -1.26
N ALA A 58 1.56 3.02 -0.75
CA ALA A 58 1.24 2.61 0.61
C ALA A 58 1.81 3.59 1.64
N GLU A 59 3.05 4.04 1.46
CA GLU A 59 3.67 5.04 2.33
C GLU A 59 2.91 6.37 2.33
N GLU A 60 2.51 6.86 1.14
CA GLU A 60 1.68 8.07 1.00
C GLU A 60 0.34 7.93 1.75
N LEU A 61 -0.38 6.82 1.54
CA LEU A 61 -1.66 6.58 2.20
C LEU A 61 -1.55 6.46 3.71
N LEU A 62 -0.47 5.84 4.21
CA LEU A 62 -0.21 5.74 5.64
C LEU A 62 0.18 7.10 6.26
N ALA A 63 0.89 7.96 5.51
CA ALA A 63 1.22 9.31 5.94
C ALA A 63 -0.02 10.24 6.00
N GLU A 64 -0.98 10.04 5.10
CA GLU A 64 -2.26 10.78 5.13
C GLU A 64 -3.16 10.39 6.31
N GLY A 65 -2.95 9.21 6.89
CA GLY A 65 -3.75 8.66 7.97
C GLY A 65 -5.09 8.10 7.49
N TRP A 66 -6.05 7.99 8.40
CA TRP A 66 -7.40 7.52 8.08
C TRP A 66 -8.45 8.62 8.25
N ARG A 67 -9.62 8.39 7.65
CA ARG A 67 -10.86 9.11 7.98
C ARG A 67 -11.74 8.25 8.88
N ASP A 68 -12.50 8.91 9.75
CA ASP A 68 -13.61 8.27 10.45
C ASP A 68 -14.72 7.94 9.42
N GLU A 69 -15.38 6.79 9.59
CA GLU A 69 -16.51 6.35 8.73
C GLU A 69 -17.77 7.20 8.93
#